data_AF-A0A507ZV60-F1
#
_entry.id   AF-A0A507ZV60-F1
#
_cell.length_a   1.000
_cell.length_b   1.000
_cell.length_c   1.000
_cell.angle_alpha   90.00
_cell.angle_beta   90.00
_cell.angle_gamma   90.00
#
_symmetry.space_group_name_H-M   'P 1'
#
loop_
_entity.id
_entity.type
_entity.pdbx_description
1 polymer ?
#
loop_
_entity_poly.entity_id
_entity_poly.type
_entity_poly.pdbx_seq_one_letter_code
_entity_poly.pdbx_strand_id
1 'polypeptide(L)'
;PVKPGEALARIAARIDGGGAHHEQALAALLVANPDAFIGSNINRLKRGAVLRLPSQSELTAIGPAHARRLVHLQIQAWNQGADSVDASEMSAALAAVESDIAASAAAAERPAGPGRLEITPAQEPAPPDPSAETSPPGATAGHAAGATEDTIASREVEIEHLRQRVAQLEGSNEEMKQVIAIQDEALAKAQERLSRNGGDGIVAAGSPWSWAGLAGLLLAGLAIVLKYRRARVSTGSGSAAGNRRPRWHRP
;
A
#
# COMPACT_ATOMS: atom_id res chain seq x y z
N PRO A 1 -7.11 -19.26 -9.99
CA PRO A 1 -5.67 -19.64 -10.09
C PRO A 1 -4.88 -18.48 -10.71
N VAL A 2 -3.69 -18.17 -10.20
CA VAL A 2 -2.87 -17.03 -10.68
C VAL A 2 -2.27 -17.33 -12.05
N LYS A 3 -2.38 -16.38 -12.98
CA LYS A 3 -1.75 -16.46 -14.31
C LYS A 3 -0.24 -16.15 -14.23
N PRO A 4 0.57 -16.69 -15.16
CA PRO A 4 1.99 -16.37 -15.21
C PRO A 4 2.21 -14.85 -15.38
N GLY A 5 3.07 -14.25 -14.55
CA GLY A 5 3.38 -12.81 -14.62
C GLY A 5 2.30 -11.88 -14.06
N GLU A 6 1.34 -12.42 -13.31
CA GLU A 6 0.33 -11.63 -12.63
C GLU A 6 0.87 -11.05 -11.32
N ALA A 7 0.64 -9.75 -11.08
CA ALA A 7 1.03 -9.03 -9.87
C ALA A 7 -0.19 -8.81 -8.97
N LEU A 8 0.01 -8.73 -7.65
CA LEU A 8 -1.09 -8.59 -6.69
C LEU A 8 -1.96 -7.37 -6.99
N ALA A 9 -1.36 -6.24 -7.37
CA ALA A 9 -2.08 -5.01 -7.70
C ALA A 9 -3.12 -5.21 -8.80
N ARG A 10 -2.83 -6.05 -9.80
CA ARG A 10 -3.76 -6.37 -10.88
C ARG A 10 -4.89 -7.30 -10.41
N ILE A 11 -4.64 -8.10 -9.38
CA ILE A 11 -5.65 -8.99 -8.78
C ILE A 11 -6.55 -8.17 -7.84
N ALA A 12 -5.95 -7.35 -6.98
CA ALA A 12 -6.65 -6.42 -6.10
C ALA A 12 -7.60 -5.50 -6.89
N ALA A 13 -7.11 -4.88 -7.97
CA ALA A 13 -7.90 -4.01 -8.85
C ALA A 13 -9.14 -4.68 -9.49
N ARG A 14 -9.18 -6.02 -9.57
CA ARG A 14 -10.34 -6.79 -10.06
C ARG A 14 -11.33 -7.15 -8.95
N ILE A 15 -10.87 -7.18 -7.71
CA ILE A 15 -11.67 -7.54 -6.54
C ILE A 15 -12.38 -6.30 -5.97
N ASP A 16 -11.69 -5.17 -5.93
CA ASP A 16 -12.20 -3.91 -5.40
C ASP A 16 -12.91 -3.02 -6.43
N GLY A 17 -12.92 -3.42 -7.70
CA GLY A 17 -13.43 -2.60 -8.81
C GLY A 17 -12.68 -1.27 -9.02
N GLY A 18 -11.48 -1.12 -8.46
CA GLY A 18 -10.68 0.10 -8.46
C GLY A 18 -11.17 1.21 -7.51
N GLY A 19 -11.98 0.88 -6.49
CA GLY A 19 -12.57 1.83 -5.55
C GLY A 19 -11.65 2.32 -4.41
N ALA A 20 -12.21 3.09 -3.48
CA ALA A 20 -11.51 3.75 -2.36
C ALA A 20 -10.79 2.80 -1.37
N HIS A 21 -11.03 1.49 -1.49
CA HIS A 21 -10.48 0.45 -0.62
C HIS A 21 -9.28 -0.28 -1.22
N HIS A 22 -8.62 0.26 -2.25
CA HIS A 22 -7.53 -0.42 -2.95
C HIS A 22 -6.37 -0.85 -2.03
N GLU A 23 -5.95 0.04 -1.14
CA GLU A 23 -4.85 -0.24 -0.20
C GLU A 23 -5.25 -1.29 0.83
N GLN A 24 -6.53 -1.28 1.28
CA GLN A 24 -7.09 -2.29 2.16
C GLN A 24 -7.20 -3.65 1.44
N ALA A 25 -7.57 -3.66 0.16
CA ALA A 25 -7.59 -4.87 -0.66
C ALA A 25 -6.20 -5.47 -0.85
N LEU A 26 -5.20 -4.64 -1.13
CA LEU A 26 -3.81 -5.06 -1.20
C LEU A 26 -3.32 -5.64 0.12
N ALA A 27 -3.58 -4.94 1.24
CA ALA A 27 -3.19 -5.37 2.57
C ALA A 27 -3.86 -6.70 2.96
N ALA A 28 -5.18 -6.82 2.75
CA ALA A 28 -5.93 -8.03 3.04
C ALA A 28 -5.46 -9.22 2.20
N LEU A 29 -5.23 -9.02 0.91
CA LEU A 29 -4.74 -10.08 0.02
C LEU A 29 -3.33 -10.53 0.40
N LEU A 30 -2.47 -9.60 0.81
CA LEU A 30 -1.11 -9.90 1.26
C LEU A 30 -1.13 -10.77 2.52
N VAL A 31 -1.92 -10.35 3.51
CA VAL A 31 -2.05 -11.05 4.80
C VAL A 31 -2.76 -12.39 4.65
N ALA A 32 -3.81 -12.47 3.82
CA ALA A 32 -4.53 -13.72 3.60
C ALA A 32 -3.74 -14.78 2.81
N ASN A 33 -2.64 -14.39 2.13
CA ASN A 33 -1.91 -15.25 1.20
C ASN A 33 -0.38 -15.17 1.34
N PRO A 34 0.22 -15.33 2.53
CA PRO A 34 1.67 -15.17 2.72
C PRO A 34 2.46 -16.16 1.85
N ASP A 35 1.97 -17.39 1.70
CA ASP A 35 2.64 -18.45 0.95
C ASP A 35 2.56 -18.29 -0.57
N ALA A 36 1.68 -17.41 -1.06
CA ALA A 36 1.54 -17.16 -2.49
C ALA A 36 2.70 -16.33 -3.05
N PHE A 37 3.45 -15.61 -2.20
CA PHE A 37 4.52 -14.71 -2.60
C PHE A 37 5.90 -15.36 -2.45
N ILE A 38 6.77 -15.10 -3.42
CA ILE A 38 8.16 -15.55 -3.39
C ILE A 38 9.01 -14.48 -2.72
N GLY A 39 9.53 -14.77 -1.53
CA GLY A 39 10.36 -13.84 -0.75
C GLY A 39 9.58 -12.60 -0.29
N SER A 40 8.31 -12.78 0.06
CA SER A 40 7.41 -11.71 0.53
C SER A 40 7.31 -10.52 -0.43
N ASN A 41 7.52 -10.72 -1.73
CA ASN A 41 7.44 -9.65 -2.72
C ASN A 41 6.06 -9.63 -3.39
N ILE A 42 5.37 -8.48 -3.30
CA ILE A 42 4.00 -8.28 -3.81
C ILE A 42 3.83 -8.51 -5.32
N ASN A 43 4.94 -8.43 -6.08
CA ASN A 43 4.97 -8.61 -7.53
C ASN A 43 5.36 -10.04 -7.96
N ARG A 44 5.77 -10.89 -7.01
CA ARG A 44 6.26 -12.24 -7.32
C ARG A 44 5.32 -13.29 -6.75
N LEU A 45 4.25 -13.56 -7.48
CA LEU A 45 3.31 -14.63 -7.16
C LEU A 45 3.79 -15.98 -7.71
N LYS A 46 3.62 -17.04 -6.91
CA LYS A 46 3.85 -18.42 -7.34
C LYS A 46 2.83 -18.82 -8.40
N ARG A 47 3.30 -19.43 -9.49
CA ARG A 47 2.43 -19.93 -10.56
C ARG A 47 1.50 -21.01 -10.00
N GLY A 48 0.21 -20.89 -10.31
CA GLY A 48 -0.78 -21.88 -9.87
C GLY A 48 -1.15 -21.78 -8.38
N ALA A 49 -0.68 -20.76 -7.65
CA ALA A 49 -1.17 -20.51 -6.31
C ALA A 49 -2.69 -20.27 -6.33
N VAL A 50 -3.37 -20.85 -5.36
CA VAL A 50 -4.79 -20.57 -5.09
C VAL A 50 -4.81 -19.46 -4.05
N LEU A 51 -5.28 -18.28 -4.44
CA LEU A 51 -5.43 -17.18 -3.49
C LEU A 51 -6.77 -17.27 -2.79
N ARG A 52 -6.75 -17.13 -1.47
CA ARG A 52 -7.91 -16.74 -0.68
C ARG A 52 -8.24 -15.29 -1.03
N LEU A 53 -9.46 -15.09 -1.50
CA LEU A 53 -10.02 -13.75 -1.65
C LEU A 53 -10.64 -13.33 -0.31
N PRO A 54 -10.26 -12.19 0.26
CA PRO A 54 -10.89 -11.66 1.46
C PRO A 54 -12.32 -11.20 1.15
N SER A 55 -13.21 -11.31 2.14
CA SER A 55 -14.59 -10.81 2.01
C SER A 55 -14.65 -9.29 2.16
N GLN A 56 -15.76 -8.67 1.74
CA GLN A 56 -15.93 -7.22 1.88
C GLN A 56 -15.85 -6.76 3.35
N SER A 57 -16.33 -7.58 4.29
CA SER A 57 -16.25 -7.27 5.72
C SER A 57 -14.81 -7.25 6.23
N GLU A 58 -13.98 -8.20 5.79
CA GLU A 58 -12.54 -8.26 6.11
C GLU A 58 -11.80 -7.04 5.51
N LEU A 59 -12.19 -6.59 4.32
CA LEU A 59 -11.62 -5.38 3.69
C LEU A 59 -11.93 -4.11 4.49
N THR A 60 -13.19 -3.95 4.92
CA THR A 60 -13.62 -2.79 5.70
C THR A 60 -13.12 -2.82 7.15
N ALA A 61 -12.80 -4.01 7.67
CA ALA A 61 -12.26 -4.19 9.02
C ALA A 61 -10.87 -3.60 9.18
N ILE A 62 -10.05 -3.67 8.13
CA ILE A 62 -8.68 -3.15 8.15
C ILE A 62 -8.72 -1.63 8.23
N GLY A 63 -8.02 -1.04 9.20
CA GLY A 63 -7.90 0.39 9.31
C GLY A 63 -7.19 0.97 8.07
N PRO A 64 -7.71 2.04 7.42
CA PRO A 64 -7.10 2.59 6.22
C PRO A 64 -5.68 3.12 6.47
N ALA A 65 -5.37 3.55 7.70
CA ALA A 65 -4.02 3.95 8.09
C ALA A 65 -3.05 2.76 8.19
N HIS A 66 -3.51 1.61 8.68
CA HIS A 66 -2.69 0.39 8.77
C HIS A 66 -2.43 -0.19 7.37
N ALA A 67 -3.47 -0.23 6.52
CA ALA A 67 -3.35 -0.62 5.12
C ALA A 67 -2.33 0.25 4.37
N ARG A 68 -2.44 1.58 4.44
CA ARG A 68 -1.49 2.51 3.81
C ARG A 68 -0.06 2.28 4.26
N ARG A 69 0.15 2.13 5.56
CA ARG A 69 1.49 1.92 6.13
C ARG A 69 2.11 0.64 5.58
N LEU A 70 1.36 -0.46 5.61
CA LEU A 70 1.83 -1.74 5.11
C LEU A 70 2.17 -1.69 3.61
N VAL A 71 1.27 -1.12 2.80
CA VAL A 71 1.47 -0.98 1.36
C VAL A 71 2.68 -0.09 1.05
N HIS A 72 2.87 1.02 1.77
CA HIS A 72 4.01 1.90 1.58
C HIS A 72 5.34 1.20 1.89
N LEU A 73 5.43 0.51 3.02
CA LEU A 73 6.63 -0.27 3.38
C LEU A 73 6.93 -1.32 2.32
N GLN A 74 5.90 -1.96 1.77
CA GLN A 74 6.05 -2.98 0.75
C GLN A 74 6.53 -2.42 -0.59
N ILE A 75 6.03 -1.24 -0.98
CA ILE A 75 6.50 -0.52 -2.18
C ILE A 75 7.95 -0.07 -1.98
N GLN A 76 8.31 0.42 -0.79
CA GLN A 76 9.67 0.83 -0.48
C GLN A 76 10.64 -0.35 -0.56
N ALA A 77 10.30 -1.48 0.09
CA ALA A 77 11.09 -2.71 0.05
C ALA A 77 11.24 -3.24 -1.39
N TRP A 78 10.24 -3.02 -2.25
CA TRP A 78 10.35 -3.39 -3.66
C TRP A 78 11.27 -2.47 -4.46
N ASN A 79 11.11 -1.15 -4.31
CA ASN A 79 11.86 -0.16 -5.09
C ASN A 79 13.33 -0.06 -4.69
N GLN A 80 13.61 -0.18 -3.39
CA GLN A 80 14.94 0.06 -2.81
C GLN A 80 15.65 -1.23 -2.35
N GLY A 81 14.94 -2.37 -2.37
CA GLY A 81 15.44 -3.67 -1.94
C GLY A 81 15.00 -4.04 -0.51
N ALA A 82 14.93 -5.33 -0.20
CA ALA A 82 14.41 -5.82 1.08
C ALA A 82 15.18 -5.29 2.30
N ASP A 83 16.47 -4.96 2.14
CA ASP A 83 17.32 -4.41 3.21
C ASP A 83 17.04 -2.92 3.52
N SER A 84 16.23 -2.23 2.70
CA SER A 84 15.94 -0.81 2.90
C SER A 84 14.87 -0.56 3.96
N VAL A 85 14.11 -1.59 4.32
CA VAL A 85 13.02 -1.53 5.30
C VAL A 85 13.41 -2.39 6.49
N ASP A 86 13.22 -1.86 7.70
CA ASP A 86 13.44 -2.64 8.92
C ASP A 86 12.43 -3.80 8.97
N ALA A 87 12.92 -5.03 9.12
CA ALA A 87 12.10 -6.22 9.21
C ALA A 87 11.12 -6.16 10.40
N SER A 88 11.52 -5.51 11.50
CA SER A 88 10.67 -5.25 12.66
C SER A 88 9.48 -4.37 12.29
N GLU A 89 9.72 -3.27 11.56
CA GLU A 89 8.65 -2.36 11.12
C GLU A 89 7.68 -3.05 10.15
N MET A 90 8.20 -3.82 9.20
CA MET A 90 7.37 -4.62 8.29
C MET A 90 6.51 -5.63 9.05
N SER A 91 7.09 -6.33 10.03
CA SER A 91 6.37 -7.31 10.86
C SER A 91 5.29 -6.67 11.72
N ALA A 92 5.56 -5.48 12.28
CA ALA A 92 4.59 -4.74 13.08
C ALA A 92 3.41 -4.24 12.23
N ALA A 93 3.69 -3.78 11.00
CA ALA A 93 2.65 -3.36 10.07
C ALA A 93 1.75 -4.54 9.63
N LEU A 94 2.33 -5.71 9.37
CA LEU A 94 1.59 -6.94 9.09
C LEU A 94 0.72 -7.37 10.28
N ALA A 95 1.29 -7.34 11.49
CA ALA A 95 0.58 -7.71 12.72
C ALA A 95 -0.59 -6.75 13.04
N ALA A 96 -0.45 -5.46 12.72
CA ALA A 96 -1.53 -4.49 12.90
C ALA A 96 -2.73 -4.81 11.99
N VAL A 97 -2.48 -5.13 10.71
CA VAL A 97 -3.54 -5.51 9.76
C VAL A 97 -4.20 -6.83 10.17
N GLU A 98 -3.43 -7.83 10.60
CA GLU A 98 -3.97 -9.09 11.13
C GLU A 98 -4.84 -8.85 12.37
N SER A 99 -4.40 -7.96 13.26
CA SER A 99 -5.14 -7.60 14.48
C SER A 99 -6.48 -6.95 14.16
N ASP A 100 -6.53 -6.08 13.15
CA ASP A 100 -7.78 -5.43 12.71
C ASP A 100 -8.79 -6.48 12.20
N ILE A 101 -8.33 -7.43 11.38
CA ILE A 101 -9.17 -8.51 10.84
C ILE A 101 -9.66 -9.42 11.98
N ALA A 102 -8.77 -9.81 12.89
CA ALA A 102 -9.11 -10.66 14.03
C ALA A 102 -10.08 -9.96 15.01
N ALA A 103 -9.92 -8.66 15.25
CA ALA A 103 -10.83 -7.89 16.08
C ALA A 103 -12.24 -7.82 15.49
N SER A 104 -12.34 -7.69 14.16
CA SER A 104 -13.63 -7.71 13.46
C SER A 104 -14.30 -9.09 13.52
N ALA A 105 -13.53 -10.17 13.34
CA ALA A 105 -14.04 -11.54 13.47
C ALA A 105 -14.58 -11.82 14.90
N ALA A 106 -13.85 -11.41 15.93
CA ALA A 106 -14.27 -11.56 17.32
C ALA A 106 -15.50 -10.70 17.69
N ALA A 107 -15.74 -9.60 16.97
CA ALA A 107 -16.97 -8.81 17.11
C ALA A 107 -18.17 -9.50 16.44
N ALA A 108 -17.95 -10.24 15.35
CA ALA A 108 -18.99 -11.00 14.64
C ALA A 108 -19.39 -12.30 15.36
N GLU A 109 -18.48 -12.92 16.10
CA GLU A 109 -18.74 -14.16 16.87
C GLU A 109 -19.36 -13.93 18.25
N ARG A 110 -19.42 -12.68 18.72
CA ARG A 110 -20.07 -12.36 20.00
C ARG A 110 -21.59 -12.52 19.80
N PRO A 111 -22.26 -13.50 20.44
CA PRO A 111 -23.70 -13.60 20.32
C PRO A 111 -24.28 -12.28 20.83
N ALA A 112 -25.23 -11.73 20.08
CA ALA A 112 -26.06 -10.62 20.56
C ALA A 112 -26.70 -11.07 21.88
N GLY A 113 -26.08 -10.71 23.00
CA GLY A 113 -26.66 -10.86 24.32
C GLY A 113 -27.99 -10.08 24.36
N PRO A 114 -28.95 -10.49 25.19
CA PRO A 114 -30.25 -9.87 25.21
C PRO A 114 -30.12 -8.39 25.58
N GLY A 115 -30.53 -7.52 24.66
CA GLY A 115 -31.06 -6.18 24.93
C GLY A 115 -30.17 -5.21 25.72
N ARG A 116 -29.42 -4.38 25.00
CA ARG A 116 -29.24 -2.98 25.39
C ARG A 116 -29.18 -2.10 24.16
N LEU A 117 -30.36 -1.82 23.63
CA LEU A 117 -30.60 -0.68 22.74
C LEU A 117 -30.50 0.58 23.61
N GLU A 118 -29.35 1.24 23.64
CA GLU A 118 -29.31 2.65 24.04
C GLU A 118 -29.74 3.48 22.84
N ILE A 119 -31.05 3.72 22.76
CA ILE A 119 -31.64 4.74 21.91
C ILE A 119 -31.56 6.04 22.70
N THR A 120 -30.78 6.98 22.18
CA THR A 120 -30.78 8.40 22.56
C THR A 120 -32.23 8.92 22.58
N PRO A 121 -32.71 9.59 23.65
CA PRO A 121 -34.14 9.87 23.80
C PRO A 121 -34.61 10.85 22.73
N ALA A 122 -35.49 10.38 21.85
CA ALA A 122 -36.38 11.23 21.08
C ALA A 122 -37.48 11.74 22.03
N GLN A 123 -37.65 13.05 22.00
CA GLN A 123 -38.66 13.84 22.70
C GLN A 123 -40.07 13.22 22.57
N GLU A 124 -40.70 12.96 23.71
CA GLU A 124 -42.12 12.60 23.86
C GLU A 124 -43.05 13.78 23.51
N PRO A 125 -44.27 13.50 23.01
CA PRO A 125 -45.43 13.80 23.87
C PRO A 125 -46.51 12.70 23.89
N ALA A 126 -46.84 12.30 25.13
CA ALA A 126 -48.10 11.94 25.78
C ALA A 126 -49.37 11.48 24.97
N PRO A 127 -50.20 10.59 25.57
CA PRO A 127 -51.32 9.87 24.92
C PRO A 127 -52.67 10.62 24.99
N PRO A 128 -53.74 10.16 24.29
CA PRO A 128 -54.74 9.31 24.98
C PRO A 128 -55.51 8.27 24.12
N ASP A 129 -55.87 7.18 24.81
CA ASP A 129 -57.03 6.26 24.74
C ASP A 129 -57.46 5.44 23.49
N PRO A 130 -58.05 4.24 23.72
CA PRO A 130 -58.33 3.22 22.71
C PRO A 130 -59.82 3.16 22.34
N SER A 131 -60.16 3.18 21.05
CA SER A 131 -61.33 2.51 20.48
C SER A 131 -61.45 2.73 18.96
N ALA A 132 -62.11 1.74 18.34
CA ALA A 132 -62.76 1.76 17.03
C ALA A 132 -61.96 1.27 15.82
N GLU A 133 -62.42 0.11 15.36
CA GLU A 133 -62.18 -0.52 14.08
C GLU A 133 -62.54 0.41 12.89
N THR A 134 -61.78 0.31 11.79
CA THR A 134 -62.23 0.16 10.38
C THR A 134 -61.09 0.50 9.42
N SER A 135 -60.82 -0.38 8.45
CA SER A 135 -59.85 -0.16 7.37
C SER A 135 -60.30 0.94 6.39
N PRO A 136 -59.35 1.55 5.65
CA PRO A 136 -59.41 1.41 4.19
C PRO A 136 -58.02 1.14 3.52
N PRO A 137 -57.99 0.62 2.27
CA PRO A 137 -56.76 0.31 1.55
C PRO A 137 -56.20 1.58 0.87
N GLY A 138 -54.97 1.97 1.20
CA GLY A 138 -54.37 3.16 0.56
C GLY A 138 -52.91 3.46 0.88
N ALA A 139 -52.15 2.54 1.49
CA ALA A 139 -50.80 2.84 2.01
C ALA A 139 -49.63 2.34 1.14
N THR A 140 -49.85 1.94 -0.11
CA THR A 140 -48.76 1.44 -0.99
C THR A 140 -48.26 2.46 -2.02
N ALA A 141 -48.95 3.58 -2.22
CA ALA A 141 -48.52 4.61 -3.19
C ALA A 141 -47.39 5.52 -2.66
N GLY A 142 -47.35 5.80 -1.34
CA GLY A 142 -46.31 6.63 -0.73
C GLY A 142 -44.94 5.96 -0.63
N HIS A 143 -44.90 4.63 -0.47
CA HIS A 143 -43.66 3.86 -0.41
C HIS A 143 -43.01 3.67 -1.79
N ALA A 144 -43.80 3.65 -2.87
CA ALA A 144 -43.27 3.55 -4.24
C ALA A 144 -42.62 4.86 -4.70
N ALA A 145 -43.16 6.02 -4.31
CA ALA A 145 -42.59 7.32 -4.64
C ALA A 145 -41.29 7.60 -3.86
N GLY A 146 -41.24 7.27 -2.56
CA GLY A 146 -40.01 7.41 -1.77
C GLY A 146 -38.88 6.51 -2.29
N ALA A 147 -39.20 5.28 -2.70
CA ALA A 147 -38.21 4.37 -3.28
C ALA A 147 -37.67 4.85 -4.64
N THR A 148 -38.47 5.54 -5.46
CA THR A 148 -37.99 6.10 -6.73
C THR A 148 -37.09 7.32 -6.53
N GLU A 149 -37.45 8.22 -5.61
CA GLU A 149 -36.63 9.39 -5.27
C GLU A 149 -35.25 8.97 -4.73
N ASP A 150 -35.21 7.98 -3.83
CA ASP A 150 -33.95 7.45 -3.28
C ASP A 150 -33.07 6.79 -4.37
N THR A 151 -33.68 6.13 -5.35
CA THR A 151 -32.93 5.53 -6.47
C THR A 151 -32.36 6.56 -7.43
N ILE A 152 -33.04 7.70 -7.62
CA ILE A 152 -32.57 8.81 -8.45
C ILE A 152 -31.38 9.47 -7.77
N ALA A 153 -31.53 9.84 -6.50
CA ALA A 153 -30.45 10.42 -5.70
C ALA A 153 -29.20 9.52 -5.65
N SER A 154 -29.39 8.19 -5.52
CA SER A 154 -28.28 7.22 -5.55
C SER A 154 -27.55 7.21 -6.90
N ARG A 155 -28.28 7.33 -8.01
CA ARG A 155 -27.70 7.39 -9.36
C ARG A 155 -26.98 8.70 -9.62
N GLU A 156 -27.49 9.83 -9.14
CA GLU A 156 -26.77 11.11 -9.24
C GLU A 156 -25.41 11.05 -8.53
N VAL A 157 -25.36 10.45 -7.33
CA VAL A 157 -24.10 10.26 -6.59
C VAL A 157 -23.14 9.36 -7.35
N GLU A 158 -23.63 8.28 -7.96
CA GLU A 158 -22.80 7.39 -8.79
C GLU A 158 -22.25 8.09 -10.03
N ILE A 159 -23.07 8.89 -10.73
CA ILE A 159 -22.64 9.67 -11.89
C ILE A 159 -21.58 10.69 -11.48
N GLU A 160 -21.77 11.40 -10.37
CA GLU A 160 -20.79 12.38 -9.91
C GLU A 160 -19.48 11.73 -9.50
N HIS A 161 -19.54 10.58 -8.83
CA HIS A 161 -18.37 9.77 -8.52
C HIS A 161 -17.63 9.30 -9.77
N LEU A 162 -18.36 8.82 -10.80
CA LEU A 162 -17.77 8.42 -12.08
C LEU A 162 -17.11 9.60 -12.80
N ARG A 163 -17.73 10.79 -12.78
CA ARG A 163 -17.14 12.01 -13.34
C ARG A 163 -15.87 12.41 -12.61
N GLN A 164 -15.87 12.37 -11.28
CA GLN A 164 -14.67 12.65 -10.48
C GLN A 164 -13.55 11.67 -10.82
N ARG A 165 -13.87 10.39 -11.06
CA ARG A 165 -12.89 9.38 -11.47
C ARG A 165 -12.32 9.62 -12.86
N VAL A 166 -13.16 10.02 -13.83
CA VAL A 166 -12.70 10.39 -15.18
C VAL A 166 -11.78 11.61 -15.11
N ALA A 167 -12.17 12.65 -14.38
CA ALA A 167 -11.34 13.85 -14.20
C ALA A 167 -9.99 13.52 -13.56
N GLN A 168 -9.96 12.60 -12.59
CA GLN A 168 -8.72 12.13 -11.99
C GLN A 168 -7.82 11.37 -12.99
N LEU A 169 -8.40 10.52 -13.83
CA LEU A 169 -7.64 9.77 -14.85
C LEU A 169 -7.10 10.68 -15.96
N GLU A 170 -7.87 11.69 -16.36
CA GLU A 170 -7.42 12.72 -17.29
C GLU A 170 -6.27 13.54 -16.69
N GLY A 171 -6.39 13.94 -15.42
CA GLY A 171 -5.32 14.65 -14.70
C GLY A 171 -4.03 13.85 -14.61
N SER A 172 -4.11 12.55 -14.30
CA SER A 172 -2.92 11.68 -14.24
C SER A 172 -2.25 11.50 -15.62
N ASN A 173 -3.03 11.45 -16.70
CA ASN A 173 -2.47 11.43 -18.06
C ASN A 173 -1.76 12.74 -18.39
N GLU A 174 -2.32 13.88 -17.99
CA GLU A 174 -1.71 15.18 -18.25
C GLU A 174 -0.41 15.36 -17.45
N GLU A 175 -0.40 14.95 -16.18
CA GLU A 175 0.80 14.94 -15.36
C GLU A 175 1.92 14.09 -15.99
N MET A 176 1.59 12.90 -16.49
CA MET A 176 2.57 12.02 -17.14
C MET A 176 3.12 12.64 -18.43
N LYS A 177 2.29 13.33 -19.22
CA LYS A 177 2.76 14.08 -20.41
C LYS A 177 3.67 15.25 -20.01
N GLN A 178 3.33 15.98 -18.95
CA GLN A 178 4.14 17.09 -18.47
C GLN A 178 5.52 16.62 -18.00
N VAL A 179 5.58 15.48 -17.30
CA VAL A 179 6.83 14.84 -16.89
C VAL A 179 7.67 14.43 -18.11
N ILE A 180 7.06 13.89 -19.16
CA ILE A 180 7.77 13.54 -20.41
C ILE A 180 8.35 14.81 -21.05
N ALA A 181 7.56 15.88 -21.17
CA ALA A 181 8.02 17.13 -21.76
C ALA A 181 9.24 17.72 -21.01
N ILE A 182 9.22 17.68 -19.66
CA ILE A 182 10.35 18.13 -18.85
C ILE A 182 11.59 17.24 -19.05
N GLN A 183 11.41 15.92 -19.16
CA GLN A 183 12.52 15.01 -19.45
C GLN A 183 13.11 15.25 -20.84
N ASP A 184 12.28 15.47 -21.86
CA ASP A 184 12.73 15.77 -23.22
C ASP A 184 13.52 17.08 -23.27
N GLU A 185 13.06 18.13 -22.56
CA GLU A 185 13.79 19.39 -22.43
C GLU A 185 15.14 19.20 -21.72
N ALA A 186 15.17 18.38 -20.66
CA ALA A 186 16.41 18.05 -19.96
C ALA A 186 17.39 17.27 -20.86
N LEU A 187 16.90 16.33 -21.67
CA LEU A 187 17.70 15.58 -22.65
C LEU A 187 18.22 16.50 -23.75
N ALA A 188 17.41 17.41 -24.27
CA ALA A 188 17.84 18.39 -25.27
C ALA A 188 18.97 19.28 -24.73
N LYS A 189 18.85 19.79 -23.49
CA LYS A 189 19.91 20.57 -22.83
C LYS A 189 21.16 19.72 -22.57
N ALA A 190 21.02 18.43 -22.24
CA ALA A 190 22.15 17.52 -22.07
C ALA A 190 22.88 17.25 -23.39
N GLN A 191 22.14 17.04 -24.49
CA GLN A 191 22.69 16.91 -25.83
C GLN A 191 23.42 18.19 -26.26
N GLU A 192 22.84 19.37 -26.03
CA GLU A 192 23.50 20.64 -26.37
C GLU A 192 24.81 20.83 -25.59
N ARG A 193 24.84 20.45 -24.31
CA ARG A 193 26.09 20.45 -23.52
C ARG A 193 27.12 19.49 -24.09
N LEU A 194 26.70 18.30 -24.52
CA LEU A 194 27.59 17.33 -25.17
C LEU A 194 28.08 17.82 -26.54
N SER A 195 27.26 18.49 -27.33
CA SER A 195 27.67 19.09 -28.61
C SER A 195 28.60 20.27 -28.41
N ARG A 196 28.36 21.08 -27.38
CA ARG A 196 29.15 22.26 -27.04
C ARG A 196 30.51 21.90 -26.40
N ASN A 197 30.57 20.83 -25.60
CA ASN A 197 31.82 20.30 -25.03
C ASN A 197 32.49 19.22 -25.89
N GLY A 198 31.78 18.58 -26.81
CA GLY A 198 32.26 17.51 -27.69
C GLY A 198 32.89 18.01 -28.99
N GLY A 199 33.02 19.33 -29.15
CA GLY A 199 33.76 19.97 -30.23
C GLY A 199 35.28 20.02 -30.00
N ASP A 200 35.78 19.64 -28.82
CA ASP A 200 37.21 19.66 -28.51
C ASP A 200 37.64 18.30 -27.93
N GLY A 201 37.96 17.37 -28.84
CA GLY A 201 38.47 16.06 -28.51
C GLY A 201 37.46 14.92 -28.71
N ILE A 202 37.43 14.40 -29.94
CA ILE A 202 37.51 12.96 -30.31
C ILE A 202 36.82 12.81 -31.68
N VAL A 203 37.47 13.36 -32.71
CA VAL A 203 37.38 12.87 -34.09
C VAL A 203 38.79 12.82 -34.67
N ALA A 204 39.65 12.02 -34.02
CA ALA A 204 40.86 11.52 -34.67
C ALA A 204 40.71 10.01 -34.78
N ALA A 205 40.51 9.59 -36.02
CA ALA A 205 40.65 8.26 -36.59
C ALA A 205 41.32 7.20 -35.69
N GLY A 206 40.64 6.06 -35.54
CA GLY A 206 41.21 4.73 -35.31
C GLY A 206 42.36 4.61 -34.31
N SER A 207 42.07 4.33 -33.03
CA SER A 207 43.05 3.67 -32.16
C SER A 207 42.38 2.79 -31.09
N PRO A 208 42.73 1.49 -30.98
CA PRO A 208 41.96 0.47 -30.26
C PRO A 208 42.07 0.47 -28.72
N TRP A 209 42.54 1.55 -28.09
CA TRP A 209 42.79 1.57 -26.63
C TRP A 209 41.77 2.38 -25.80
N SER A 210 40.64 2.77 -26.39
CA SER A 210 39.55 3.50 -25.70
C SER A 210 38.84 2.72 -24.59
N TRP A 211 39.11 1.42 -24.44
CA TRP A 211 38.57 0.61 -23.33
C TRP A 211 39.35 0.82 -22.02
N ALA A 212 40.60 1.31 -22.09
CA ALA A 212 41.43 1.54 -20.90
C ALA A 212 40.93 2.72 -20.04
N GLY A 213 40.38 3.76 -20.68
CA GLY A 213 39.81 4.92 -19.97
C GLY A 213 38.54 4.58 -19.19
N LEU A 214 37.66 3.78 -19.77
CA LEU A 214 36.43 3.29 -19.11
C LEU A 214 36.73 2.28 -17.99
N ALA A 215 37.72 1.40 -18.18
CA ALA A 215 38.16 0.46 -17.14
C ALA A 215 38.79 1.17 -15.93
N GLY A 216 39.57 2.24 -16.16
CA GLY A 216 40.15 3.05 -15.08
C GLY A 216 39.09 3.78 -14.24
N LEU A 217 38.04 4.30 -14.88
CA LEU A 217 36.96 5.01 -14.19
C LEU A 217 36.05 4.06 -13.37
N LEU A 218 35.81 2.85 -13.88
CA LEU A 218 35.10 1.79 -13.14
C LEU A 218 35.88 1.29 -11.92
N LEU A 219 37.20 1.12 -12.03
CA LEU A 219 38.04 0.69 -10.91
C LEU A 219 38.17 1.78 -9.83
N ALA A 220 38.25 3.06 -10.22
CA ALA A 220 38.26 4.18 -9.27
C ALA A 220 36.93 4.28 -8.50
N GLY A 221 35.79 4.08 -9.17
CA GLY A 221 34.48 4.01 -8.53
C GLY A 221 34.37 2.85 -7.52
N LEU A 222 34.88 1.67 -7.87
CA LEU A 222 34.84 0.49 -7.00
C LEU A 222 35.69 0.66 -5.73
N ALA A 223 36.85 1.32 -5.83
CA ALA A 223 37.74 1.59 -4.69
C ALA A 223 37.09 2.55 -3.66
N ILE A 224 36.34 3.54 -4.12
CA ILE A 224 35.60 4.47 -3.25
C ILE A 224 34.50 3.73 -2.49
N VAL A 225 33.74 2.87 -3.17
CA VAL A 225 32.67 2.07 -2.54
C VAL A 225 33.21 1.10 -1.48
N LEU A 226 34.35 0.45 -1.73
CA LEU A 226 35.00 -0.43 -0.76
C LEU A 226 35.54 0.31 0.47
N LYS A 227 36.09 1.52 0.28
CA LYS A 227 36.58 2.37 1.38
C LYS A 227 35.42 2.83 2.30
N TYR A 228 34.26 3.15 1.72
CA TYR A 228 33.06 3.52 2.49
C TYR A 228 32.39 2.32 3.19
N ARG A 229 32.48 1.10 2.65
CA ARG A 229 32.00 -0.12 3.32
C ARG A 229 32.87 -0.53 4.51
N ARG A 230 34.19 -0.33 4.43
CA ARG A 230 35.12 -0.72 5.50
C ARG A 230 35.05 0.21 6.73
N ALA A 231 34.60 1.44 6.55
CA ALA A 231 34.46 2.42 7.64
C ALA A 231 33.22 2.20 8.54
N ARG A 232 32.23 1.40 8.12
CA ARG A 232 31.02 1.12 8.93
C ARG A 232 31.13 -0.12 9.84
N VAL A 233 32.26 -0.83 9.84
CA VAL A 233 32.40 -2.12 10.56
C VAL A 233 33.15 -2.00 11.90
N SER A 234 33.70 -0.84 12.29
CA SER A 234 34.56 -0.74 13.49
C SER A 234 33.97 -0.03 14.72
N THR A 235 32.66 0.17 14.81
CA THR A 235 32.04 0.70 16.06
C THR A 235 30.89 -0.17 16.49
N GLY A 236 31.21 -1.31 17.11
CA GLY A 236 30.18 -2.22 17.63
C GLY A 236 30.72 -3.54 18.16
N SER A 237 31.72 -3.55 19.06
CA SER A 237 31.90 -4.68 19.98
C SER A 237 32.02 -4.16 21.40
N GLY A 238 30.93 -4.30 22.15
CA GLY A 238 30.96 -4.21 23.60
C GLY A 238 31.44 -5.53 24.22
N SER A 239 32.00 -5.38 25.42
CA SER A 239 31.88 -6.28 26.57
C SER A 239 32.97 -7.34 26.84
N ALA A 240 33.36 -7.34 28.12
CA ALA A 240 33.83 -8.45 28.97
C ALA A 240 35.30 -8.90 28.90
N ALA A 241 36.10 -8.51 29.91
CA ALA A 241 36.86 -9.44 30.76
C ALA A 241 37.65 -8.67 31.85
N GLY A 242 37.12 -8.62 33.07
CA GLY A 242 37.80 -8.05 34.24
C GLY A 242 37.56 -8.85 35.50
N ASN A 243 37.65 -10.18 35.39
CA ASN A 243 37.55 -11.12 36.52
C ASN A 243 38.86 -11.10 37.33
N ARG A 244 38.86 -10.49 38.53
CA ARG A 244 39.85 -10.82 39.58
C ARG A 244 39.13 -11.04 40.91
N ARG A 245 39.18 -12.30 41.34
CA ARG A 245 38.67 -12.86 42.60
C ARG A 245 39.56 -12.49 43.81
N PRO A 246 39.06 -12.71 45.05
CA PRO A 246 39.52 -12.05 46.26
C PRO A 246 40.70 -12.79 46.91
N ARG A 247 41.56 -12.06 47.63
CA ARG A 247 42.62 -12.65 48.45
C ARG A 247 42.51 -12.13 49.88
N TRP A 248 42.02 -13.00 50.76
CA TRP A 248 42.13 -12.86 52.20
C TRP A 248 43.58 -13.10 52.63
N HIS A 249 44.10 -12.28 53.54
CA HIS A 249 44.93 -12.72 54.65
C HIS A 249 44.99 -11.63 55.74
N ARG A 250 44.43 -11.98 56.90
CA ARG A 250 44.74 -11.48 58.25
C ARG A 250 45.97 -12.25 58.79
N PRO A 251 46.55 -11.95 59.96
CA PRO A 251 46.04 -11.22 61.13
C PRO A 251 46.57 -9.80 61.33
#